data_AF-A0A7T5UMB7-F1
#
_entry.id   AF-A0A7T5UMB7-F1
#
_cell.length_a   1.000
_cell.length_b   1.000
_cell.length_c   1.000
_cell.angle_alpha   90.00
_cell.angle_beta   90.00
_cell.angle_gamma   90.00
#
_symmetry.space_group_name_H-M   'P 1'
#
loop_
_entity.id
_entity.type
_entity.pdbx_description
1 polymer ?
#
loop_
_entity_poly.entity_id
_entity_poly.type
_entity_poly.pdbx_seq_one_letter_code
_entity_poly.pdbx_strand_id
1 'polypeptide(L)'
;MPQLIVPIGNISEEKAEKYLSFCQEKAKRLAQHAEHLSSWESRCPDQNRWGGAVRVGDFIFSMSGFPELGDEAIMLATAGIYYKGWQSPKAIDTINIIAERSQNPYWSNLLAFLSRWI
;
A
#
# COMPACT_ATOMS: atom_id res chain seq x y z
N MET A 1 3.24 16.42 1.02
CA MET A 1 3.51 16.30 -0.43
C MET A 1 4.08 14.92 -0.72
N PRO A 2 3.86 14.34 -1.90
CA PRO A 2 4.46 13.05 -2.26
C PRO A 2 5.99 13.17 -2.26
N GLN A 3 6.67 12.20 -1.65
CA GLN A 3 8.14 12.15 -1.62
C GLN A 3 8.69 11.49 -2.90
N LEU A 4 7.97 10.51 -3.45
CA LEU A 4 8.33 9.77 -4.65
C LEU A 4 7.06 9.32 -5.38
N ILE A 5 7.05 9.45 -6.71
CA ILE A 5 6.04 8.88 -7.61
C ILE A 5 6.78 8.30 -8.80
N VAL A 6 6.61 7.00 -9.05
CA VAL A 6 7.31 6.29 -10.13
C VAL A 6 6.33 5.32 -10.81
N PRO A 7 6.21 5.34 -12.15
CA PRO A 7 5.52 4.30 -12.89
C PRO A 7 6.32 2.99 -12.84
N ILE A 8 5.64 1.87 -12.62
CA ILE A 8 6.27 0.53 -12.62
C ILE A 8 5.76 -0.25 -13.84
N GLY A 9 6.70 -0.71 -14.67
CA GLY A 9 6.41 -1.48 -15.89
C GLY A 9 5.99 -0.62 -17.08
N ASN A 10 5.46 -1.27 -18.12
CA ASN A 10 4.96 -0.61 -19.34
C ASN A 10 3.48 -0.27 -19.17
N ILE A 11 3.17 1.01 -18.94
CA ILE A 11 1.80 1.50 -18.71
C ILE A 11 1.35 2.27 -19.95
N SER A 12 0.18 1.93 -20.50
CA SER A 12 -0.41 2.73 -21.58
C SER A 12 -0.78 4.13 -21.08
N GLU A 13 -0.72 5.14 -21.95
CA GLU A 13 -1.03 6.53 -21.58
C GLU A 13 -2.40 6.68 -20.91
N GLU A 14 -3.42 6.01 -21.46
CA GLU A 14 -4.79 5.99 -20.91
C GLU A 14 -4.84 5.49 -19.45
N LYS A 15 -4.02 4.47 -19.11
CA LYS A 15 -3.98 3.90 -17.75
C LYS A 15 -3.10 4.70 -16.82
N ALA A 16 -2.07 5.36 -17.33
CA ALA A 16 -1.11 6.11 -16.52
C ALA A 16 -1.79 7.22 -15.71
N GLU A 17 -2.66 8.01 -16.35
CA GLU A 17 -3.40 9.07 -15.66
C GLU A 17 -4.35 8.50 -14.61
N LYS A 18 -5.09 7.43 -14.94
CA LYS A 18 -6.01 6.76 -14.02
C LYS A 18 -5.29 6.20 -12.79
N TYR A 19 -4.18 5.50 -13.00
CA TYR A 19 -3.41 4.89 -11.90
C TYR A 19 -2.76 5.96 -11.03
N LEU A 20 -2.22 7.03 -11.62
CA LEU A 20 -1.68 8.16 -10.88
C LEU A 20 -2.76 8.82 -10.02
N SER A 21 -3.94 9.10 -10.60
CA SER A 21 -5.07 9.71 -9.89
C SER A 21 -5.52 8.85 -8.70
N PHE A 22 -5.76 7.56 -8.91
CA PHE A 22 -6.13 6.65 -7.83
C PHE A 22 -5.03 6.48 -6.78
N CYS A 23 -3.75 6.40 -7.18
CA CYS A 23 -2.64 6.28 -6.23
C CYS A 23 -2.57 7.51 -5.31
N GLN A 24 -2.72 8.71 -5.87
CA GLN A 24 -2.71 9.95 -5.09
C GLN A 24 -3.96 10.10 -4.23
N GLU A 25 -5.14 9.74 -4.74
CA GLU A 25 -6.40 9.75 -3.97
C GLU A 25 -6.25 8.93 -2.70
N LYS A 26 -5.82 7.67 -2.83
CA LYS A 26 -5.67 6.74 -1.71
C LYS A 26 -4.73 7.28 -0.65
N ALA A 27 -3.58 7.82 -1.07
CA ALA A 27 -2.61 8.41 -0.15
C ALA A 27 -3.16 9.66 0.55
N LYS A 28 -3.82 10.57 -0.19
CA LYS A 28 -4.41 11.79 0.36
C LYS A 28 -5.55 11.48 1.33
N ARG A 29 -6.45 10.57 0.96
CA ARG A 29 -7.55 10.13 1.82
C ARG A 29 -7.01 9.46 3.07
N LEU A 30 -6.06 8.55 2.96
CA LEU A 30 -5.44 7.94 4.14
C LEU A 30 -4.82 9.01 5.04
N ALA A 31 -4.12 10.00 4.48
CA ALA A 31 -3.57 11.12 5.24
C ALA A 31 -4.62 11.95 5.99
N GLN A 32 -5.85 12.06 5.48
CA GLN A 32 -6.97 12.76 6.13
C GLN A 32 -7.61 11.95 7.27
N HIS A 33 -7.40 10.63 7.32
CA HIS A 33 -7.86 9.74 8.38
C HIS A 33 -6.69 9.34 9.27
N ALA A 34 -6.41 10.09 10.33
CA ALA A 34 -5.25 9.89 11.20
C ALA A 34 -5.28 8.55 11.95
N GLU A 35 -6.47 8.00 12.17
CA GLU A 35 -6.76 6.75 12.86
C GLU A 35 -6.61 5.50 11.97
N HIS A 36 -6.67 5.66 10.65
CA HIS A 36 -6.56 4.54 9.71
C HIS A 36 -5.11 4.15 9.45
N LEU A 37 -4.86 2.85 9.35
CA LEU A 37 -3.59 2.27 8.92
C LEU A 37 -3.63 1.86 7.45
N SER A 38 -4.81 1.62 6.88
CA SER A 38 -5.00 1.33 5.47
C SER A 38 -6.14 2.15 4.88
N SER A 39 -5.96 2.56 3.62
CA SER A 39 -7.05 3.12 2.80
C SER A 39 -8.19 2.12 2.55
N TRP A 40 -7.98 0.83 2.83
CA TRP A 40 -9.05 -0.17 2.87
C TRP A 40 -10.14 0.20 3.87
N GLU A 41 -9.79 0.82 5.00
CA GLU A 41 -10.74 1.13 6.09
C GLU A 41 -11.76 2.20 5.69
N SER A 42 -11.38 3.13 4.82
CA SER A 42 -12.26 4.15 4.25
C SER A 42 -12.64 3.88 2.80
N ARG A 43 -12.56 2.63 2.34
CA ARG A 43 -12.95 2.24 0.98
C ARG A 43 -14.46 2.42 0.78
N CYS A 44 -14.83 2.85 -0.42
CA CYS A 44 -16.21 3.00 -0.87
C CYS A 44 -16.25 2.78 -2.39
N PRO A 45 -16.44 1.53 -2.85
CA PRO A 45 -16.48 1.19 -4.28
C PRO A 45 -17.46 2.05 -5.09
N ASP A 46 -18.63 2.35 -4.51
CA ASP A 46 -19.67 3.19 -5.13
C ASP A 46 -19.21 4.63 -5.43
N GLN A 47 -18.18 5.11 -4.72
CA GLN A 47 -17.58 6.42 -4.91
C GLN A 47 -16.21 6.35 -5.60
N ASN A 48 -15.85 5.21 -6.21
CA ASN A 48 -14.52 4.95 -6.77
C ASN A 48 -13.37 5.11 -5.77
N ARG A 49 -13.62 4.85 -4.48
CA ARG A 49 -12.60 4.88 -3.42
C ARG A 49 -12.18 3.46 -3.09
N TRP A 50 -10.98 3.10 -3.49
CA TRP A 50 -10.42 1.75 -3.32
C TRP A 50 -9.36 1.74 -2.22
N GLY A 51 -9.07 0.58 -1.62
CA GLY A 51 -7.88 0.34 -0.82
C GLY A 51 -6.60 0.26 -1.67
N GLY A 52 -5.47 -0.09 -1.05
CA GLY A 52 -4.18 -0.24 -1.71
C GLY A 52 -3.10 0.77 -1.28
N ALA A 53 -3.42 1.68 -0.36
CA ALA A 53 -2.45 2.48 0.38
C ALA A 53 -2.41 2.09 1.87
N VAL A 54 -1.21 2.12 2.45
CA VAL A 54 -0.92 1.75 3.84
C VAL A 54 -0.08 2.83 4.53
N ARG A 55 -0.31 3.04 5.82
CA ARG A 55 0.46 3.93 6.69
C ARG A 55 1.33 3.07 7.60
N VAL A 56 2.64 3.21 7.48
CA VAL A 56 3.62 2.51 8.32
C VAL A 56 4.70 3.51 8.71
N GLY A 57 4.94 3.66 10.01
CA GLY A 57 5.81 4.69 10.55
C GLY A 57 5.37 6.09 10.10
N ASP A 58 6.31 6.89 9.61
CA ASP A 58 6.08 8.27 9.17
C ASP A 58 5.60 8.38 7.71
N PHE A 59 5.47 7.26 7.00
CA PHE A 59 5.16 7.26 5.57
C PHE A 59 3.83 6.60 5.22
N ILE A 60 3.24 7.09 4.13
CA ILE A 60 2.13 6.45 3.44
C ILE A 60 2.67 5.90 2.13
N PHE A 61 2.53 4.59 1.94
CA PHE A 61 2.86 3.87 0.72
C PHE A 61 1.56 3.63 -0.04
N SER A 62 1.53 3.95 -1.33
CA SER A 62 0.33 3.84 -2.16
C SER A 62 0.69 3.35 -3.55
N MET A 63 -0.12 2.44 -4.08
CA MET A 63 0.02 1.89 -5.42
C MET A 63 -1.33 1.80 -6.09
N SER A 64 -1.35 1.91 -7.42
CA SER A 64 -2.50 1.55 -8.26
C SER A 64 -2.00 0.80 -9.50
N GLY A 65 -2.60 -0.35 -9.77
CA GLY A 65 -2.32 -1.10 -11.00
C GLY A 65 -2.67 -2.59 -10.92
N PHE A 66 -2.85 -3.11 -9.70
CA PHE A 66 -3.29 -4.47 -9.40
C PHE A 66 -4.72 -4.47 -8.83
N PRO A 67 -5.33 -5.65 -8.58
CA PRO A 67 -6.49 -5.73 -7.71
C PRO A 67 -6.23 -5.08 -6.35
N GLU A 68 -7.25 -4.52 -5.70
CA GLU A 68 -7.15 -3.70 -4.48
C GLU A 68 -6.24 -4.30 -3.40
N LEU A 69 -6.46 -5.57 -3.03
CA LEU A 69 -5.63 -6.25 -2.01
C LEU A 69 -4.23 -6.59 -2.54
N GLY A 70 -4.06 -6.70 -3.85
CA GLY A 70 -2.75 -6.84 -4.48
C GLY A 70 -1.91 -5.56 -4.38
N ASP A 71 -2.52 -4.40 -4.66
CA ASP A 71 -1.88 -3.09 -4.43
C ASP A 71 -1.44 -2.97 -2.95
N GLU A 72 -2.32 -3.33 -2.01
CA GLU A 72 -2.02 -3.27 -0.57
C GLU A 72 -0.87 -4.22 -0.19
N ALA A 73 -0.88 -5.47 -0.68
CA ALA A 73 0.17 -6.44 -0.39
C ALA A 73 1.55 -5.96 -0.87
N ILE A 74 1.61 -5.37 -2.07
CA ILE A 74 2.87 -4.81 -2.61
C ILE A 74 3.34 -3.63 -1.76
N MET A 75 2.43 -2.77 -1.28
CA MET A 75 2.80 -1.66 -0.41
C MET A 75 3.22 -2.10 0.99
N LEU A 76 2.62 -3.14 1.55
CA LEU A 76 3.09 -3.77 2.80
C LEU A 76 4.51 -4.33 2.64
N ALA A 77 4.78 -5.02 1.53
CA ALA A 77 6.12 -5.52 1.20
C ALA A 77 7.13 -4.38 1.05
N THR A 78 6.75 -3.31 0.34
CA THR A 78 7.62 -2.14 0.12
C THR A 78 7.95 -1.44 1.43
N ALA A 79 6.96 -1.23 2.30
CA ALA A 79 7.15 -0.69 3.65
C ALA A 79 8.05 -1.60 4.49
N GLY A 80 7.85 -2.93 4.42
CA GLY A 80 8.65 -3.91 5.13
C GLY A 80 10.12 -3.89 4.71
N ILE A 81 10.40 -3.85 3.40
CA ILE A 81 11.76 -3.73 2.87
C ILE A 81 12.41 -2.42 3.34
N TYR A 82 11.67 -1.31 3.24
CA TYR A 82 12.16 0.00 3.70
C TYR A 82 12.54 -0.04 5.19
N TYR A 83 11.60 -0.43 6.06
CA TYR A 83 11.81 -0.39 7.52
C TYR A 83 12.68 -1.52 8.08
N LYS A 84 12.87 -2.64 7.36
CA LYS A 84 13.90 -3.64 7.69
C LYS A 84 15.29 -3.01 7.61
N GLY A 85 15.56 -2.17 6.61
CA GLY A 85 16.81 -1.41 6.51
C GLY A 85 17.07 -0.48 7.70
N TRP A 86 16.00 -0.01 8.35
CA TRP A 86 16.04 0.82 9.56
C TRP A 86 15.87 0.05 10.87
N GLN A 87 15.79 -1.29 10.83
CA GLN A 87 15.60 -2.17 11.99
C GLN A 87 14.47 -1.74 12.93
N SER A 88 13.29 -1.38 12.39
CA SER A 88 12.15 -0.90 13.19
C SER A 88 11.13 -2.01 13.49
N PRO A 89 11.08 -2.58 14.72
CA PRO A 89 10.13 -3.66 15.04
C PRO A 89 8.67 -3.19 14.98
N LYS A 90 8.40 -1.96 15.43
CA LYS A 90 7.05 -1.36 15.42
C LYS A 90 6.47 -1.29 14.01
N ALA A 91 7.29 -1.06 12.99
CA ALA A 91 6.85 -1.03 11.61
C ALA A 91 6.40 -2.43 11.14
N ILE A 92 7.13 -3.48 11.54
CA ILE A 92 6.77 -4.88 11.22
C ILE A 92 5.45 -5.26 11.89
N ASP A 93 5.26 -4.90 13.15
CA ASP A 93 3.98 -5.15 13.86
C ASP A 93 2.81 -4.44 13.15
N THR A 94 3.00 -3.17 12.74
CA THR A 94 1.99 -2.41 12.01
C THR A 94 1.62 -3.08 10.68
N ILE A 95 2.61 -3.57 9.94
CA ILE A 95 2.40 -4.28 8.66
C ILE A 95 1.51 -5.52 8.86
N ASN A 96 1.79 -6.32 9.88
CA ASN A 96 1.00 -7.52 10.19
C ASN A 96 -0.43 -7.15 10.60
N ILE A 97 -0.61 -6.12 11.43
CA ILE A 97 -1.93 -5.61 11.84
C ILE A 97 -2.76 -5.20 10.61
N ILE A 98 -2.15 -4.50 9.65
CA ILE A 98 -2.85 -4.08 8.43
C ILE A 98 -3.29 -5.29 7.61
N ALA A 99 -2.39 -6.25 7.36
CA ALA A 99 -2.69 -7.43 6.57
C ALA A 99 -3.80 -8.29 7.18
N GLU A 100 -3.81 -8.43 8.51
CA GLU A 100 -4.87 -9.13 9.24
C GLU A 100 -6.20 -8.39 9.14
N ARG A 101 -6.19 -7.06 9.30
CA ARG A 101 -7.40 -6.21 9.25
C ARG A 101 -8.10 -6.27 7.90
N SER A 102 -7.34 -6.25 6.80
CA SER A 102 -7.89 -6.35 5.44
C SER A 102 -8.14 -7.78 4.99
N GLN A 103 -7.79 -8.78 5.80
CA GLN A 103 -7.80 -10.21 5.46
C GLN A 103 -7.09 -10.48 4.12
N ASN A 104 -5.91 -9.87 3.94
CA ASN A 104 -5.23 -9.84 2.66
C ASN A 104 -4.78 -11.25 2.21
N PRO A 105 -5.36 -11.83 1.14
CA PRO A 105 -5.08 -13.21 0.74
C PRO A 105 -3.70 -13.38 0.10
N TYR A 106 -3.05 -12.28 -0.30
CA TYR A 106 -1.75 -12.31 -0.97
C TYR A 106 -0.58 -12.19 0.01
N TRP A 107 -0.82 -11.69 1.23
CA TRP A 107 0.25 -11.30 2.15
C TRP A 107 1.13 -12.46 2.58
N SER A 108 0.56 -13.59 2.99
CA SER A 108 1.32 -14.75 3.48
C SER A 108 2.27 -15.31 2.41
N ASN A 109 1.77 -15.47 1.19
CA ASN A 109 2.56 -15.96 0.06
C ASN A 109 3.67 -14.97 -0.33
N LEU A 110 3.36 -13.67 -0.34
CA LEU A 110 4.34 -12.63 -0.65
C LEU A 110 5.44 -12.56 0.41
N LEU A 111 5.08 -12.63 1.70
CA LEU A 111 6.05 -12.65 2.80
C LEU A 111 6.98 -13.86 2.71
N ALA A 112 6.42 -15.06 2.45
CA ALA A 112 7.20 -16.28 2.28
C ALA A 112 8.10 -16.28 1.03
N PHE A 113 7.70 -15.56 -0.02
CA PHE A 113 8.56 -15.31 -1.18
C PHE A 113 9.72 -14.39 -0.79
N LEU A 114 9.42 -13.25 -0.16
CA LEU A 114 10.41 -12.24 0.21
C LEU A 114 11.44 -12.77 1.21
N SER A 115 11.06 -13.60 2.19
CA SER A 115 12.00 -14.20 3.15
C SER A 115 13.06 -15.10 2.53
N ARG A 116 12.95 -15.44 1.24
CA ARG A 116 13.97 -16.22 0.49
C ARG A 116 15.07 -15.34 -0.09
N TRP A 117 14.79 -14.05 -0.28
CA TRP A 117 15.65 -13.11 -1.00
C TRP A 117 16.21 -12.01 -0.09
N ILE A 118 15.69 -11.91 1.15
CA ILE A 118 16.07 -10.91 2.15
C ILE A 118 16.29 -11.59 3.49
#